data_AF-A0A8C6YLG6-F1
#
_entry.id   AF-A0A8C6YLG6-F1
#
_cell.length_a   1.000
_cell.length_b   1.000
_cell.length_c   1.000
_cell.angle_alpha   90.00
_cell.angle_beta   90.00
_cell.angle_gamma   90.00
#
_symmetry.space_group_name_H-M   'P 1'
#
loop_
_entity.id
_entity.type
_entity.pdbx_description
1 polymer ?
#
loop_
_entity_poly.entity_id
_entity_poly.type
_entity_poly.pdbx_seq_one_letter_code
_entity_poly.pdbx_strand_id
1 'polypeptide(L)'
;MEEYGEHGSELMHYDYFCCDYLIIVVPIFKIQVVSGIKYYLTVELGKTVCKKSSGPLPFSGIQKCELLPQDQQEQVTCYFQVWSRPWLKEIYLLNTNCY
;
A
#
# COMPACT_ATOMS: atom_id res chain seq x y z
N MET A 1 -1.80 -22.15 -25.26
CA MET A 1 -0.41 -21.81 -25.60
C MET A 1 -0.31 -20.31 -25.45
N GLU A 2 0.58 -19.89 -24.56
CA GLU A 2 0.64 -18.58 -23.94
C GLU A 2 0.94 -17.46 -24.94
N GLU A 3 0.22 -16.35 -24.83
CA GLU A 3 0.72 -15.03 -25.19
C GLU A 3 0.35 -14.06 -24.06
N TYR A 4 1.14 -14.10 -22.98
CA TYR A 4 1.22 -12.99 -22.04
C TYR A 4 2.17 -11.95 -22.64
N GLY A 5 1.59 -11.13 -23.52
CA GLY A 5 2.25 -10.00 -24.16
C GLY A 5 2.56 -8.89 -23.17
N GLU A 6 3.81 -8.47 -23.21
CA GLU A 6 4.46 -7.45 -22.41
C GLU A 6 3.72 -6.09 -22.44
N HIS A 7 3.38 -5.58 -21.27
CA HIS A 7 3.49 -4.15 -21.01
C HIS A 7 4.50 -3.97 -19.88
N GLY A 8 5.75 -3.80 -20.32
CA GLY A 8 6.90 -3.58 -19.46
C GLY A 8 6.79 -2.27 -18.68
N SER A 9 7.35 -2.34 -17.49
CA SER A 9 8.01 -1.23 -16.78
C SER A 9 7.19 0.05 -16.58
N GLU A 10 6.20 -0.01 -15.69
CA GLU A 10 5.98 1.09 -14.73
C GLU A 10 6.48 0.62 -13.36
N LEU A 11 7.77 0.29 -13.30
CA LEU A 11 8.47 0.19 -12.03
C LEU A 11 8.57 1.62 -11.50
N MET A 12 8.06 1.83 -10.28
CA MET A 12 8.21 3.04 -9.45
C MET A 12 7.13 4.13 -9.55
N HIS A 13 5.84 3.77 -9.43
CA HIS A 13 4.88 4.66 -8.73
C HIS A 13 4.84 4.37 -7.22
N TYR A 14 5.95 3.85 -6.67
CA TYR A 14 6.11 3.50 -5.26
C TYR A 14 6.42 4.72 -4.35
N ASP A 15 6.52 5.92 -4.91
CA ASP A 15 6.95 7.13 -4.19
C ASP A 15 5.84 8.18 -3.94
N TYR A 16 4.58 7.93 -4.33
CA TYR A 16 3.62 9.04 -4.52
C TYR A 16 2.26 8.95 -3.83
N PHE A 17 2.03 8.14 -2.80
CA PHE A 17 0.68 8.11 -2.20
C PHE A 17 0.48 8.06 -0.69
N CYS A 18 1.49 7.88 0.16
CA CYS A 18 1.19 7.78 1.59
C CYS A 18 1.88 8.85 2.42
N CYS A 19 1.14 9.92 2.70
CA CYS A 19 1.30 10.70 3.93
C CYS A 19 -0.02 11.19 4.52
N ASP A 20 -1.16 11.07 3.83
CA ASP A 20 -2.46 11.44 4.41
C ASP A 20 -3.05 10.36 5.30
N TYR A 21 -2.62 9.10 5.17
CA TYR A 21 -3.17 7.96 5.87
C TYR A 21 -2.09 7.07 6.48
N LEU A 22 -2.37 6.48 7.64
CA LEU A 22 -1.56 5.45 8.28
C LEU A 22 -2.40 4.21 8.55
N ILE A 23 -1.76 3.04 8.52
CA ILE A 23 -2.41 1.79 8.91
C ILE A 23 -2.62 1.82 10.43
N ILE A 24 -3.87 1.72 10.86
CA ILE A 24 -4.23 1.59 12.27
C ILE A 24 -4.22 0.10 12.65
N VAL A 25 -4.93 -0.72 11.87
CA VAL A 25 -5.06 -2.16 12.11
C VAL A 25 -5.11 -2.97 10.82
N VAL A 26 -4.76 -4.26 10.93
CA VAL A 26 -4.85 -5.25 9.84
C VAL A 26 -5.81 -6.36 10.27
N PRO A 27 -7.12 -6.22 10.01
CA PRO A 27 -8.11 -7.21 10.43
C PRO A 27 -8.00 -8.54 9.68
N ILE A 28 -7.63 -8.52 8.38
CA ILE A 28 -7.58 -9.75 7.56
C ILE A 28 -6.29 -9.81 6.76
N PHE A 29 -5.69 -10.99 6.80
CA PHE A 29 -4.47 -11.30 6.08
C PHE A 29 -4.53 -12.71 5.51
N LYS A 30 -4.27 -12.85 4.21
CA LYS A 30 -4.10 -14.15 3.55
C LYS A 30 -2.88 -14.14 2.65
N ILE A 31 -2.17 -15.26 2.62
CA ILE A 31 -1.01 -15.48 1.75
C ILE A 31 -1.32 -16.59 0.76
N GLN A 32 -0.85 -16.42 -0.47
CA GLN A 32 -0.83 -17.47 -1.48
C GLN A 32 0.54 -17.53 -2.16
N VAL A 33 1.15 -18.72 -2.17
CA VAL A 33 2.42 -18.97 -2.86
C VAL A 33 2.15 -19.32 -4.32
N VAL A 34 2.82 -18.63 -5.23
CA VAL A 34 2.77 -18.79 -6.69
C VAL A 34 4.19 -18.60 -7.25
N SER A 35 4.38 -18.06 -8.46
CA SER A 35 5.67 -17.54 -8.96
C SER A 35 6.14 -16.27 -8.20
N GLY A 36 6.00 -16.28 -6.87
CA GLY A 36 6.06 -15.14 -5.95
C GLY A 36 5.16 -15.41 -4.75
N ILE A 37 4.92 -14.38 -3.95
CA ILE A 37 4.02 -14.43 -2.79
C ILE A 37 2.92 -13.39 -3.02
N LYS A 38 1.66 -13.83 -3.12
CA LYS A 38 0.50 -12.95 -3.16
C LYS A 38 -0.02 -12.74 -1.74
N TYR A 39 -0.14 -11.48 -1.35
CA TYR A 39 -0.76 -11.03 -0.11
C TYR A 39 -2.12 -10.44 -0.42
N TYR A 40 -3.12 -10.85 0.35
CA TYR A 40 -4.45 -10.26 0.36
C TYR A 40 -4.63 -9.61 1.73
N LEU A 41 -4.58 -8.28 1.77
CA LEU A 41 -4.59 -7.49 2.98
C LEU A 41 -5.92 -6.74 3.06
N THR A 42 -6.63 -6.83 4.17
CA THR A 42 -7.64 -5.83 4.53
C THR A 42 -7.08 -5.04 5.70
N VAL A 43 -6.98 -3.72 5.53
CA VAL A 43 -6.41 -2.81 6.53
C VAL A 43 -7.36 -1.65 6.78
N GLU A 44 -7.40 -1.17 8.01
CA GLU A 44 -8.06 0.09 8.35
C GLU A 44 -7.02 1.19 8.35
N LEU A 45 -7.28 2.24 7.59
CA LEU A 45 -6.42 3.39 7.43
C LEU A 45 -7.03 4.58 8.16
N GLY A 46 -6.22 5.24 8.98
CA GLY A 46 -6.57 6.48 9.68
C GLY A 46 -5.94 7.67 9.02
N LYS A 47 -6.71 8.73 8.84
CA LYS A 47 -6.20 10.01 8.35
C LYS A 47 -5.22 10.64 9.34
N THR A 48 -4.18 11.28 8.81
CA THR A 48 -3.06 11.85 9.57
C THR A 48 -3.07 13.37 9.48
N VAL A 49 -2.27 14.02 10.33
CA VAL A 49 -1.97 15.46 10.23
C VAL A 49 -1.02 15.81 9.09
N CYS A 50 -0.28 14.80 8.59
CA CYS A 50 0.61 14.98 7.46
C CYS A 50 -0.22 15.15 6.19
N LYS A 51 0.17 16.12 5.37
CA LYS A 51 -0.39 16.26 4.03
C LYS A 51 0.51 15.55 3.05
N LYS A 52 -0.08 14.97 2.01
CA LYS A 52 0.62 14.48 0.83
C LYS A 52 1.55 15.58 0.30
N SER A 53 2.85 15.37 0.45
CA SER A 53 3.85 16.23 -0.16
C SER A 53 3.87 16.02 -1.67
N SER A 54 4.23 17.08 -2.41
CA SER A 54 4.46 17.01 -3.87
C SER A 54 5.73 16.24 -4.26
N GLY A 55 6.36 15.54 -3.31
CA GLY A 55 7.58 14.76 -3.52
C GLY A 55 7.69 13.62 -2.49
N PRO A 56 8.63 12.68 -2.69
CA PRO A 56 8.78 11.52 -1.82
C PRO A 56 9.13 11.96 -0.40
N LEU A 57 8.31 11.57 0.57
CA LEU A 57 8.68 11.64 1.97
C LEU A 57 9.52 10.40 2.30
N PRO A 58 10.75 10.57 2.83
CA PRO A 58 11.53 9.43 3.25
C PRO A 58 10.77 8.66 4.35
N PHE A 59 11.07 7.38 4.52
CA PHE A 59 10.44 6.56 5.57
C PHE A 59 10.57 7.17 6.98
N SER A 60 11.64 7.91 7.24
CA SER A 60 11.86 8.68 8.47
C SER A 60 10.90 9.88 8.64
N GLY A 61 10.34 10.40 7.55
CA GLY A 61 9.28 11.41 7.55
C GLY A 61 7.91 10.81 7.81
N ILE A 62 7.60 9.66 7.21
CA ILE A 62 6.33 8.92 7.43
C ILE A 62 6.18 8.50 8.89
N GLN A 63 7.26 8.04 9.54
CA GLN A 63 7.24 7.68 10.97
C GLN A 63 6.89 8.83 11.92
N LYS A 64 7.01 10.09 11.48
CA LYS A 64 6.65 11.27 12.28
C LYS A 64 5.21 11.72 12.07
N CYS A 65 4.48 11.08 11.16
CA CYS A 65 3.09 11.41 10.92
C CYS A 65 2.22 10.82 12.02
N GLU A 66 1.46 11.68 12.67
CA GLU A 66 0.51 11.30 13.72
C GLU A 66 -0.90 11.21 13.13
N LEU A 67 -1.71 10.33 13.69
CA LEU A 67 -3.12 10.27 13.38
C LEU A 67 -3.81 11.58 13.78
N LEU A 68 -4.88 11.94 13.07
CA LEU A 68 -5.73 13.05 13.50
C LEU A 68 -6.30 12.78 14.89
N PRO A 69 -6.60 13.83 15.68
CA PRO A 69 -7.34 13.71 16.92
C PRO A 69 -8.63 12.90 16.74
N GLN A 70 -9.04 12.15 17.78
CA GLN A 70 -10.16 11.20 17.69
C GLN A 70 -11.49 11.86 17.25
N ASP A 71 -11.71 13.13 17.61
CA ASP A 71 -12.86 13.94 17.21
C ASP A 71 -12.88 14.28 15.71
N GLN A 72 -11.75 14.14 15.02
CA GLN A 72 -11.55 14.42 13.59
C GLN A 72 -11.06 13.19 12.83
N GLN A 73 -11.08 12.02 13.47
CA GLN A 73 -10.53 10.81 12.90
C GLN A 73 -11.48 10.26 11.84
N GLU A 74 -11.07 10.42 10.58
CA GLU A 74 -11.66 9.69 9.46
C GLU A 74 -10.91 8.36 9.28
N GLN A 75 -11.66 7.27 9.18
CA GLN A 75 -11.15 5.93 8.93
C GLN A 75 -11.72 5.41 7.61
N VAL A 76 -10.89 4.74 6.83
CA VAL A 76 -11.27 4.07 5.59
C VAL A 76 -10.76 2.65 5.62
N THR A 77 -11.55 1.69 5.17
CA THR A 77 -11.08 0.30 5.07
C THR A 77 -10.65 0.03 3.64
N CYS A 78 -9.42 -0.44 3.47
CA CYS A 78 -8.86 -0.75 2.17
C CYS A 78 -8.48 -2.23 2.07
N TYR A 79 -8.78 -2.80 0.91
CA TYR A 79 -8.35 -4.11 0.51
C TYR A 79 -7.24 -4.00 -0.55
N PHE A 80 -6.12 -4.67 -0.29
CA PHE A 80 -4.96 -4.70 -1.16
C PHE A 80 -4.65 -6.13 -1.61
N GLN A 81 -4.31 -6.27 -2.88
CA GLN A 81 -3.68 -7.46 -3.43
C GLN A 81 -2.26 -7.09 -3.83
N VAL A 82 -1.27 -7.66 -3.16
CA VAL A 82 0.15 -7.36 -3.39
C VAL A 82 0.86 -8.62 -3.83
N TRP A 83 1.66 -8.56 -4.88
CA TRP A 83 2.50 -9.67 -5.32
C TRP A 83 3.96 -9.32 -5.16
N SER A 84 4.66 -10.09 -4.32
CA SER A 84 6.09 -9.92 -4.06
C SER A 84 6.88 -11.04 -4.69
N ARG A 85 8.00 -10.70 -5.34
CA ARG A 85 9.02 -11.64 -5.80
C ARG A 85 10.34 -11.27 -5.14
N PRO A 86 10.59 -11.71 -3.88
CA PRO A 86 11.73 -11.24 -3.09
C PRO A 86 13.08 -11.48 -3.76
N TRP A 87 13.24 -12.60 -4.48
CA TRP A 87 14.48 -12.94 -5.20
C TRP A 87 14.77 -12.01 -6.39
N LEU A 88 13.76 -11.32 -6.91
CA LEU A 88 13.92 -10.27 -7.94
C LEU A 88 13.90 -8.86 -7.33
N LYS A 89 13.65 -8.72 -6.02
CA LYS A 89 13.43 -7.44 -5.33
C LYS A 89 12.26 -6.64 -5.90
N GLU A 90 11.22 -7.35 -6.30
CA GLU A 90 10.05 -6.73 -6.93
C GLU A 90 8.81 -6.88 -6.06
N ILE A 91 7.99 -5.85 -6.05
CA ILE A 91 6.69 -5.80 -5.42
C ILE A 91 5.75 -5.15 -6.43
N TYR A 92 4.54 -5.69 -6.55
CA TYR A 92 3.49 -5.16 -7.41
C TYR A 92 2.20 -5.02 -6.63
N LEU A 93 1.56 -3.87 -6.73
CA LEU A 93 0.17 -3.70 -6.31
C LEU A 93 -0.73 -4.19 -7.45
N LEU A 94 -1.38 -5.33 -7.25
CA LEU A 94 -2.25 -5.94 -8.25
C LEU A 94 -3.66 -5.37 -8.23
N ASN A 95 -4.17 -5.03 -7.04
CA ASN A 95 -5.50 -4.47 -6.86
C ASN A 95 -5.58 -3.66 -5.56
N THR A 96 -6.37 -2.60 -5.58
CA THR A 96 -6.68 -1.75 -4.43
C THR A 96 -8.14 -1.34 -4.49
N ASN A 97 -8.86 -1.50 -3.38
CA ASN A 97 -10.24 -1.05 -3.25
C ASN A 97 -10.47 -0.52 -1.83
N CYS A 98 -11.02 0.68 -1.70
CA CYS A 98 -11.27 1.34 -0.43
C CYS A 98 -12.73 1.75 -0.32
N TYR A 99 -13.32 1.61 0.87
CA TYR A 99 -14.72 1.92 1.17
C TYR A 99 -14.89 2.55 2.55
#